data_AF-A0A4V6WLN9-F1
#
_entry.id   AF-A0A4V6WLN9-F1
#
_cell.length_a   1.000
_cell.length_b   1.000
_cell.length_c   1.000
_cell.angle_alpha   90.00
_cell.angle_beta   90.00
_cell.angle_gamma   90.00
#
_symmetry.space_group_name_H-M   'P 1'
#
loop_
_entity.id
_entity.type
_entity.pdbx_description
1 polymer ?
#
loop_
_entity_poly.entity_id
_entity_poly.type
_entity_poly.pdbx_seq_one_letter_code
_entity_poly.pdbx_strand_id
1 'polypeptide(L)' 'MPTLLLILVIGTAAGFLATRIMRVEADVPTTIAIGVGGVFMGWLLLRLLAFLSGALAMFVGAVLGAALLIWLWRRYVAR' A
#
# COMPACT_ATOMS: atom_id res chain seq x y z
N MET A 1 -18.71 1.54 16.59
CA MET A 1 -18.40 2.06 15.24
C MET A 1 -17.49 3.31 15.29
N PRO A 2 -16.29 3.29 15.90
CA PRO A 2 -15.40 4.48 16.00
C PRO A 2 -14.57 4.75 14.73
N THR A 3 -14.52 3.82 13.78
CA THR A 3 -13.61 3.84 12.64
C THR A 3 -13.89 4.96 11.64
N LEU A 4 -15.16 5.35 11.44
CA LEU A 4 -15.55 6.36 10.46
C LEU A 4 -15.11 7.78 10.87
N LEU A 5 -15.24 8.12 12.15
CA LEU A 5 -14.79 9.42 12.66
C LEU A 5 -13.27 9.56 12.56
N LEU A 6 -12.54 8.47 12.84
CA LEU A 6 -11.09 8.45 12.76
C LEU A 6 -10.60 8.63 11.31
N ILE A 7 -11.24 7.95 10.35
CA ILE A 7 -10.93 8.12 8.92
C ILE A 7 -11.26 9.54 8.44
N LEU A 8 -12.38 10.11 8.90
CA LEU A 8 -12.76 11.47 8.54
C LEU A 8 -11.75 12.49 9.07
N VAL A 9 -11.33 12.38 10.34
CA VAL A 9 -10.33 13.26 10.94
C VAL A 9 -8.97 13.11 10.28
N ILE A 10 -8.53 11.88 9.99
CA ILE A 10 -7.26 11.63 9.29
C ILE A 10 -7.32 12.17 7.85
N GLY A 11 -8.42 11.97 7.15
CA GLY A 11 -8.60 12.42 5.76
C GLY A 11 -8.63 13.95 5.65
N THR A 12 -9.32 14.65 6.56
CA THR A 12 -9.34 16.12 6.58
C THR A 12 -8.01 16.70 7.04
N ALA A 13 -7.34 16.10 8.02
CA ALA A 13 -6.00 16.50 8.44
C ALA A 13 -4.96 16.30 7.33
N ALA A 14 -5.02 15.20 6.60
CA ALA A 14 -4.16 14.93 5.45
C ALA A 14 -4.42 15.92 4.30
N GLY A 15 -5.68 16.22 4.00
CA GLY A 15 -6.06 17.23 3.00
C GLY A 15 -5.53 18.61 3.36
N PHE A 16 -5.67 19.04 4.62
CA PHE A 16 -5.15 20.31 5.12
C PHE A 16 -3.62 20.36 5.07
N LEU A 17 -2.94 19.26 5.41
CA LEU A 17 -1.48 19.19 5.33
C LEU A 17 -1.00 19.27 3.87
N ALA A 18 -1.70 18.63 2.94
CA ALA A 18 -1.37 18.65 1.51
C ALA A 18 -1.52 20.05 0.90
N THR A 19 -2.63 20.75 1.18
CA THR A 19 -2.86 22.12 0.69
C THR A 19 -1.82 23.10 1.24
N ARG A 20 -1.42 22.92 2.51
CA ARG A 20 -0.36 23.73 3.15
C ARG A 20 1.03 23.46 2.56
N ILE A 21 1.37 22.21 2.26
CA ILE A 21 2.65 21.85 1.60
C ILE A 21 2.68 22.40 0.17
N MET A 22 1.57 22.32 -0.56
CA MET A 22 1.48 22.76 -1.95
C MET A 22 1.29 24.28 -2.11
N ARG A 23 1.19 25.05 -1.01
CA ARG A 23 0.89 26.50 -1.01
C ARG A 23 -0.37 26.85 -1.83
N VAL A 24 -1.34 25.94 -1.82
CA VAL A 24 -2.63 26.16 -2.48
C VAL A 24 -3.63 26.55 -1.40
N GLU A 25 -4.08 27.79 -1.44
CA GLU A 25 -5.16 28.29 -0.59
C GLU A 25 -6.49 27.76 -1.14
N ALA A 26 -6.80 26.50 -0.83
CA ALA A 26 -8.07 25.88 -1.13
C ALA A 26 -9.04 26.09 0.03
N ASP A 27 -10.27 26.51 -0.28
CA ASP A 27 -11.33 26.61 0.73
C ASP A 27 -11.56 25.28 1.47
N VAL A 28 -12.12 25.35 2.69
CA VAL A 28 -12.37 24.18 3.54
C VAL A 28 -13.10 23.04 2.81
N PRO A 29 -14.17 23.29 2.01
CA PRO A 29 -14.85 22.22 1.26
C PRO A 29 -13.95 21.57 0.21
N THR A 30 -13.14 22.38 -0.48
CA THR A 30 -12.19 21.93 -1.51
C THR A 30 -11.07 21.08 -0.90
N THR A 31 -10.58 21.48 0.27
CA THR A 31 -9.58 20.70 1.04
C THR A 31 -10.11 19.33 1.45
N ILE A 32 -11.37 19.26 1.89
CA ILE A 32 -12.03 18.00 2.23
C ILE A 32 -12.20 17.14 0.97
N ALA A 33 -12.64 17.73 -0.15
CA ALA A 33 -12.80 17.00 -1.41
C ALA A 33 -11.47 16.42 -1.93
N ILE A 34 -10.38 17.20 -1.85
CA ILE A 34 -9.03 16.73 -2.20
C ILE A 34 -8.57 15.62 -1.24
N GLY A 35 -8.82 15.77 0.07
CA GLY A 35 -8.50 14.75 1.07
C GLY A 35 -9.21 13.43 0.82
N VAL A 36 -10.51 13.48 0.52
CA VAL A 36 -11.31 12.28 0.16
C VAL A 36 -10.82 11.67 -1.15
N GLY A 37 -10.57 12.47 -2.19
CA GLY A 37 -10.00 11.98 -3.45
C GLY A 37 -8.61 11.35 -3.28
N GLY A 38 -7.79 11.91 -2.40
CA GLY A 38 -6.46 11.40 -2.05
C GLY A 38 -6.50 10.04 -1.38
N VAL A 39 -7.54 9.70 -0.62
CA VAL A 39 -7.69 8.36 -0.01
C VAL A 39 -7.90 7.29 -1.08
N PHE A 40 -8.73 7.56 -2.10
CA PHE A 40 -8.93 6.63 -3.21
C PHE A 40 -7.64 6.42 -4.01
N MET A 41 -6.92 7.51 -4.29
CA MET A 41 -5.69 7.42 -5.07
C MET A 41 -4.53 6.80 -4.27
N GLY A 42 -4.40 7.14 -3.00
CA GLY A 42 -3.42 6.54 -2.09
C GLY A 42 -3.66 5.05 -1.89
N TRP A 43 -4.91 4.62 -1.69
CA TRP A 43 -5.25 3.20 -1.58
C TRP A 43 -4.91 2.44 -2.87
N LEU A 44 -5.26 3.00 -4.04
CA LEU A 44 -4.95 2.39 -5.34
C LEU A 44 -3.44 2.32 -5.60
N LEU A 45 -2.71 3.38 -5.26
CA LEU A 45 -1.26 3.45 -5.47
C LEU A 45 -0.51 2.48 -4.54
N LEU A 46 -0.89 2.42 -3.26
CA LEU A 46 -0.35 1.44 -2.31
C LEU A 46 -0.68 0.00 -2.75
N ARG A 47 -1.87 -0.24 -3.30
CA ARG A 47 -2.24 -1.55 -3.85
C ARG A 47 -1.38 -1.94 -5.05
N LEU A 48 -1.08 -0.98 -5.92
CA LEU A 48 -0.23 -1.19 -7.10
C LEU A 48 1.24 -1.47 -6.67
N LEU A 49 1.75 -0.69 -5.72
CA LEU A 49 3.08 -0.92 -5.12
C LEU A 49 3.17 -2.30 -4.43
N ALA A 50 2.12 -2.69 -3.69
CA ALA A 50 2.03 -3.99 -3.04
C ALA A 50 1.87 -5.15 -4.04
N PHE A 51 1.24 -4.92 -5.19
CA PHE A 51 1.14 -5.91 -6.25
C PHE A 51 2.49 -6.12 -6.94
N LEU A 52 3.21 -5.04 -7.23
CA LEU A 52 4.55 -5.08 -7.81
C LEU A 52 5.54 -5.77 -6.87
N SER A 53 5.47 -5.48 -5.56
CA SER A 53 6.27 -6.20 -4.57
C SER A 53 5.79 -7.64 -4.39
N GLY A 54 4.48 -7.89 -4.36
CA GLY A 54 3.89 -9.18 -4.07
C GLY A 54 4.07 -10.23 -5.17
N ALA A 55 3.90 -9.87 -6.44
CA ALA A 55 4.01 -10.81 -7.56
C ALA A 55 5.47 -11.22 -7.81
N LEU A 56 6.39 -10.26 -7.79
CA LEU A 56 7.82 -10.53 -7.89
C LEU A 56 8.35 -11.27 -6.65
N ALA A 57 7.90 -10.90 -5.44
CA ALA A 57 8.27 -11.62 -4.22
C ALA A 57 7.71 -13.04 -4.20
N MET A 58 6.48 -13.28 -4.69
CA MET A 58 5.93 -14.64 -4.84
C MET A 58 6.75 -15.46 -5.84
N PHE A 59 7.12 -14.88 -6.98
CA PHE A 59 7.93 -15.58 -7.98
C PHE A 59 9.30 -15.96 -7.42
N VAL A 60 10.02 -15.00 -6.84
CA VAL A 60 11.34 -15.26 -6.23
C VAL A 60 11.24 -16.25 -5.07
N GLY A 61 10.23 -16.12 -4.21
CA GLY A 61 9.97 -17.06 -3.12
C GLY A 61 9.65 -18.48 -3.59
N ALA A 62 8.87 -18.63 -4.67
CA ALA A 62 8.56 -19.94 -5.24
C ALA A 62 9.79 -20.59 -5.87
N VAL A 63 10.63 -19.84 -6.58
CA VAL A 63 11.88 -20.36 -7.16
C VAL A 63 12.85 -20.78 -6.05
N LEU A 64 13.04 -19.96 -5.02
CA LEU A 64 13.90 -20.30 -3.88
C LEU A 64 13.36 -21.51 -3.11
N GLY A 65 12.06 -21.59 -2.89
CA GLY A 65 11.41 -22.73 -2.26
C GLY A 65 11.59 -24.02 -3.05
N ALA A 66 11.37 -23.99 -4.36
CA ALA A 66 11.59 -25.15 -5.23
C ALA A 66 13.06 -25.60 -5.23
N ALA A 67 14.01 -24.65 -5.31
CA ALA A 67 15.44 -24.96 -5.24
C ALA A 67 15.82 -25.61 -3.91
N LEU A 68 15.27 -25.11 -2.79
CA LEU A 68 15.49 -25.68 -1.46
C LEU A 68 14.92 -27.10 -1.33
N LEU A 69 13.70 -27.33 -1.84
CA LEU A 69 13.10 -28.68 -1.84
C LEU A 69 13.91 -29.67 -2.68
N ILE A 70 14.37 -29.25 -3.86
CA ILE A 70 15.21 -30.10 -4.73
C ILE A 70 16.53 -30.42 -4.04
N TRP A 71 17.15 -29.45 -3.37
CA TRP A 71 18.37 -29.66 -2.60
C TRP A 71 18.15 -30.67 -1.47
N LEU A 72 17.05 -30.52 -0.72
CA LEU A 72 16.70 -31.43 0.38
C LEU A 72 16.42 -32.84 -0.13
N TRP A 73 15.68 -32.97 -1.23
CA TRP A 73 15.41 -34.24 -1.88
C TRP A 73 16.70 -34.94 -2.31
N ARG A 74 17.62 -34.20 -2.96
CA ARG A 74 18.94 -34.74 -3.34
C ARG A 74 19.77 -35.16 -2.11
N ARG A 75 19.65 -34.43 -1.01
CA ARG A 75 20.49 -34.65 0.18
C ARG A 75 20.04 -35.84 1.04
N TYR A 76 18.74 -36.09 1.10
CA TYR A 76 18.13 -37.06 2.02
C TYR A 76 17.49 -38.26 1.33
N VAL A 77 16.88 -38.08 0.16
CA VAL A 77 16.13 -39.14 -0.54
C VAL A 77 16.92 -39.76 -1.68
N ALA A 78 17.76 -38.97 -2.37
CA ALA A 78 18.59 -39.46 -3.47
C ALA A 78 19.98 -40.00 -3.02
N ARG A 79 20.10 -40.45 -1.77
CA ARG A 79 21.28 -41.21 -1.30
C ARG A 79 21.06 -42.70 -1.47
#